data_AF-A0A3A5JJ06-F1
#
_entry.id   AF-A0A3A5JJ06-F1
#
_cell.length_a   1.000
_cell.length_b   1.000
_cell.length_c   1.000
_cell.angle_alpha   90.00
_cell.angle_beta   90.00
_cell.angle_gamma   90.00
#
_symmetry.space_group_name_H-M   'P 1'
#
loop_
_entity.id
_entity.type
_entity.pdbx_description
1 polymer ?
#
loop_
_entity_poly.entity_id
_entity_poly.type
_entity_poly.pdbx_seq_one_letter_code
_entity_poly.pdbx_strand_id
1 'polypeptide(L)'
;MAGLLPAAPEVRPMNEDETARLRTIADYQFGAGAGAALFPDADLAVRRSVSGRPQQVFDGDRRLVSYNTDGRFTLGIAGGRRLLGLAAPTARVVVGEESDPFVRDGKNAFAKFVQEVDSAVRPGDEVCIVDPDDDLLGVGRAKLSAEAMADFETGVAVKTRDGNDS
;
A
#
# COMPACT_ATOMS: atom_id res chain seq x y z
N MET A 1 -14.22 -39.69 5.40
CA MET A 1 -12.92 -39.25 4.86
C MET A 1 -12.75 -37.77 5.18
N ALA A 2 -12.24 -37.45 6.38
CA ALA A 2 -11.90 -36.08 6.73
C ALA A 2 -10.64 -35.70 5.92
N GLY A 3 -10.81 -34.83 4.93
CA GLY A 3 -9.68 -34.28 4.20
C GLY A 3 -8.80 -33.52 5.19
N LEU A 4 -7.52 -33.90 5.26
CA LEU A 4 -6.51 -33.18 6.01
C LEU A 4 -6.56 -31.72 5.52
N LEU A 5 -6.92 -30.78 6.40
CA LEU A 5 -6.72 -29.36 6.10
C LEU A 5 -5.23 -29.18 5.77
N PRO A 6 -4.86 -28.56 4.64
CA PRO A 6 -3.47 -28.30 4.36
C PRO A 6 -2.88 -27.50 5.53
N ALA A 7 -1.66 -27.84 5.93
CA ALA A 7 -0.92 -27.07 6.94
C ALA A 7 -0.99 -25.58 6.57
N ALA A 8 -1.25 -24.73 7.57
CA ALA A 8 -1.28 -23.30 7.35
C ALA A 8 0.05 -22.89 6.68
N PRO A 9 0.01 -22.04 5.62
CA PRO A 9 1.23 -21.65 4.94
C PRO A 9 2.19 -20.99 5.92
N GLU A 10 3.39 -21.59 6.04
CA GLU A 10 4.43 -21.09 6.92
C GLU A 10 4.99 -19.77 6.42
N VAL A 11 5.27 -18.87 7.35
CA VAL A 11 6.01 -17.63 7.10
C VAL A 11 7.50 -17.97 7.16
N ARG A 12 8.24 -17.66 6.10
CA ARG A 12 9.69 -17.96 5.97
C ARG A 12 10.44 -16.76 5.42
N PRO A 13 11.75 -16.62 5.66
CA PRO A 13 12.52 -15.50 5.11
C PRO A 13 12.40 -15.37 3.59
N MET A 14 12.58 -14.15 3.09
CA MET A 14 12.78 -13.88 1.67
C MET A 14 14.10 -14.48 1.20
N ASN A 15 14.12 -15.01 -0.03
CA ASN A 15 15.37 -15.34 -0.71
C ASN A 15 15.75 -14.21 -1.69
N GLU A 16 16.98 -14.23 -2.19
CA GLU A 16 17.54 -13.17 -3.03
C GLU A 16 16.76 -12.97 -4.34
N ASP A 17 16.46 -14.06 -5.06
CA ASP A 17 15.71 -14.02 -6.32
C ASP A 17 14.29 -13.45 -6.14
N GLU A 18 13.60 -13.87 -5.08
CA GLU A 18 12.29 -13.36 -4.71
C GLU A 18 12.36 -11.88 -4.33
N THR A 19 13.38 -11.49 -3.59
CA THR A 19 13.62 -10.08 -3.22
C THR A 19 13.82 -9.23 -4.47
N ALA A 20 14.72 -9.62 -5.38
CA ALA A 20 14.98 -8.90 -6.62
C ALA A 20 13.71 -8.77 -7.48
N ARG A 21 12.92 -9.85 -7.57
CA ARG A 21 11.65 -9.85 -8.30
C ARG A 21 10.62 -8.91 -7.68
N LEU A 22 10.40 -8.99 -6.36
CA LEU A 22 9.41 -8.14 -5.68
C LEU A 22 9.83 -6.66 -5.69
N ARG A 23 11.13 -6.36 -5.58
CA ARG A 23 11.67 -5.01 -5.77
C ARG A 23 11.33 -4.44 -7.15
N THR A 24 11.59 -5.21 -8.21
CA THR A 24 11.27 -4.79 -9.59
C THR A 24 9.78 -4.51 -9.78
N ILE A 25 8.90 -5.34 -9.20
CA ILE A 25 7.44 -5.13 -9.27
C ILE A 25 7.04 -3.86 -8.50
N ALA A 26 7.64 -3.61 -7.34
CA ALA A 26 7.37 -2.42 -6.55
C ALA A 26 7.81 -1.15 -7.28
N ASP A 27 9.00 -1.14 -7.89
CA ASP A 27 9.48 -0.01 -8.70
C ASP A 27 8.55 0.27 -9.88
N TYR A 28 8.03 -0.79 -10.53
CA TYR A 28 7.06 -0.64 -11.60
C TYR A 28 5.71 -0.07 -11.11
N GLN A 29 5.24 -0.51 -9.94
CA GLN A 29 3.92 -0.15 -9.44
C GLN A 29 3.87 1.24 -8.79
N PHE A 30 4.91 1.60 -8.03
CA PHE A 30 4.91 2.80 -7.19
C PHE A 30 5.94 3.84 -7.63
N GLY A 31 6.79 3.53 -8.61
CA GLY A 31 7.88 4.38 -9.08
C GLY A 31 9.25 3.95 -8.56
N ALA A 32 10.29 4.45 -9.22
CA ALA A 32 11.67 4.06 -8.95
C ALA A 32 12.07 4.30 -7.49
N GLY A 33 12.72 3.31 -6.88
CA GLY A 33 13.15 3.35 -5.48
C GLY A 33 12.16 2.69 -4.52
N ALA A 34 10.92 2.47 -4.95
CA ALA A 34 9.90 1.80 -4.14
C ALA A 34 10.30 0.36 -3.77
N GLY A 35 11.01 -0.34 -4.65
CA GLY A 35 11.53 -1.67 -4.38
C GLY A 35 12.48 -1.68 -3.18
N ALA A 36 13.49 -0.80 -3.20
CA ALA A 36 14.43 -0.67 -2.11
C ALA A 36 13.76 -0.16 -0.82
N ALA A 37 12.80 0.75 -0.92
CA ALA A 37 12.06 1.27 0.22
C ALA A 37 11.20 0.19 0.89
N LEU A 38 10.41 -0.57 0.12
CA LEU A 38 9.52 -1.62 0.64
C LEU A 38 10.30 -2.85 1.11
N PHE A 39 11.32 -3.25 0.36
CA PHE A 39 12.10 -4.47 0.62
C PHE A 39 13.60 -4.14 0.75
N PRO A 40 14.05 -3.44 1.79
CA PRO A 40 15.48 -3.20 2.04
C PRO A 40 16.21 -4.51 2.35
N ASP A 41 17.54 -4.47 2.43
CA ASP A 41 18.34 -5.61 2.90
C ASP A 41 18.11 -5.82 4.41
N ALA A 42 17.01 -6.51 4.73
CA ALA A 42 16.51 -6.75 6.09
C ALA A 42 15.83 -8.12 6.18
N ASP A 43 15.68 -8.61 7.41
CA ASP A 43 15.01 -9.88 7.70
C ASP A 43 13.49 -9.76 7.54
N LEU A 44 13.02 -9.88 6.30
CA LEU A 44 11.61 -9.87 5.96
C LEU A 44 11.05 -11.27 5.86
N ALA A 45 9.84 -11.43 6.37
CA ALA A 45 9.16 -12.71 6.43
C ALA A 45 8.09 -12.77 5.33
N VAL A 46 8.01 -13.88 4.59
CA VAL A 46 7.05 -14.06 3.50
C VAL A 46 6.19 -15.28 3.73
N ARG A 47 4.88 -15.04 3.69
CA ARG A 47 3.86 -16.07 3.57
C ARG A 47 3.68 -16.40 2.10
N ARG A 48 3.75 -17.69 1.77
CA ARG A 48 3.61 -18.20 0.40
C ARG A 48 2.36 -19.07 0.27
N SER A 49 1.82 -19.18 -0.94
CA SER A 49 0.82 -20.20 -1.24
C SER A 49 1.44 -21.60 -1.18
N VAL A 50 0.60 -22.64 -1.27
CA VAL A 50 1.04 -24.04 -1.41
C VAL A 50 1.98 -24.23 -2.62
N SER A 51 1.75 -23.49 -3.70
CA SER A 51 2.61 -23.50 -4.89
C SER A 51 3.92 -22.72 -4.74
N GLY A 52 4.20 -22.14 -3.57
CA GLY A 52 5.39 -21.34 -3.32
C GLY A 52 5.30 -19.89 -3.78
N ARG A 53 4.14 -19.44 -4.30
CA ARG A 53 3.95 -18.04 -4.73
C ARG A 53 3.92 -17.10 -3.52
N PRO A 54 4.66 -15.99 -3.50
CA PRO A 54 4.50 -14.96 -2.47
C PRO A 54 3.04 -14.50 -2.38
N GLN A 55 2.54 -14.34 -1.17
CA GLN A 55 1.20 -13.81 -0.91
C GLN A 55 1.26 -12.57 -0.03
N GLN A 56 2.09 -12.56 1.00
CA GLN A 56 2.22 -11.45 1.94
C GLN A 56 3.65 -11.34 2.42
N VAL A 57 4.14 -10.10 2.54
CA VAL A 57 5.46 -9.78 3.09
C VAL A 57 5.27 -9.02 4.40
N PHE A 58 6.06 -9.36 5.40
CA PHE A 58 5.99 -8.83 6.76
C PHE A 58 7.34 -8.34 7.24
N ASP A 59 7.30 -7.32 8.09
CA ASP A 59 8.40 -6.84 8.93
C ASP A 59 7.99 -7.06 10.39
N GLY A 60 8.56 -8.09 11.02
CA GLY A 60 8.02 -8.64 12.26
C GLY A 60 6.60 -9.17 12.07
N ASP A 61 5.66 -8.68 12.88
CA ASP A 61 4.23 -8.97 12.82
C ASP A 61 3.45 -8.03 11.88
N ARG A 62 4.09 -6.96 11.40
CA ARG A 62 3.44 -5.92 10.59
C ARG A 62 3.49 -6.29 9.12
N ARG A 63 2.32 -6.35 8.50
CA ARG A 63 2.18 -6.56 7.05
C ARG A 63 2.68 -5.34 6.28
N LEU A 64 3.66 -5.55 5.41
CA LEU A 64 4.11 -4.55 4.44
C LEU A 64 3.18 -4.50 3.24
N VAL A 65 3.05 -5.65 2.57
CA VAL A 65 2.24 -5.78 1.35
C VAL A 65 1.53 -7.13 1.31
N SER A 66 0.46 -7.19 0.51
CA SER A 66 -0.05 -8.44 -0.06
C SER A 66 0.16 -8.44 -1.56
N TYR A 67 0.72 -9.53 -2.09
CA TYR A 67 0.97 -9.73 -3.52
C TYR A 67 -0.18 -10.51 -4.15
N ASN A 68 -0.99 -9.83 -4.95
CA ASN A 68 -2.22 -10.38 -5.51
C ASN A 68 -1.96 -11.20 -6.77
N THR A 69 -2.97 -11.95 -7.21
CA THR A 69 -2.92 -12.79 -8.43
C THR A 69 -2.81 -11.99 -9.72
N ASP A 70 -3.20 -10.72 -9.69
CA ASP A 70 -3.04 -9.76 -10.79
C ASP A 70 -1.62 -9.19 -10.91
N GLY A 71 -0.69 -9.63 -10.06
CA GLY A 71 0.70 -9.16 -10.06
C GLY A 71 0.89 -7.79 -9.40
N ARG A 72 -0.09 -7.29 -8.64
CA ARG A 72 0.00 -6.02 -7.92
C ARG A 72 0.05 -6.20 -6.41
N PHE A 73 0.71 -5.27 -5.76
CA PHE A 73 0.71 -5.12 -4.31
C PHE A 73 -0.51 -4.34 -3.83
N THR A 74 -1.00 -4.73 -2.67
CA THR A 74 -1.76 -3.83 -1.79
C THR A 74 -0.97 -3.58 -0.53
N LEU A 75 -1.03 -2.36 0.00
CA LEU A 75 -0.27 -1.93 1.17
C LEU A 75 -0.98 -2.33 2.45
N GLY A 76 -0.19 -2.66 3.47
CA GLY A 76 -0.54 -2.39 4.86
C GLY A 76 0.11 -1.09 5.32
N ILE A 77 -0.24 -0.62 6.53
CA ILE A 77 0.30 0.63 7.10
C ILE A 77 1.83 0.65 7.14
N ALA A 78 2.48 -0.46 7.53
CA ALA A 78 3.94 -0.52 7.57
C ALA A 78 4.58 -0.40 6.17
N GLY A 79 3.91 -0.89 5.12
CA GLY A 79 4.33 -0.69 3.74
C GLY A 79 4.14 0.76 3.30
N GLY A 80 3.02 1.39 3.66
CA GLY A 80 2.78 2.81 3.42
C GLY A 80 3.86 3.69 4.04
N ARG A 81 4.20 3.46 5.32
CA ARG A 81 5.29 4.19 6.01
C ARG A 81 6.62 4.07 5.29
N ARG A 82 6.96 2.88 4.76
CA ARG A 82 8.19 2.69 3.97
C ARG A 82 8.13 3.44 2.64
N LEU A 83 6.99 3.44 1.95
CA LEU A 83 6.81 4.19 0.71
C LEU A 83 6.91 5.70 0.90
N LEU A 84 6.54 6.25 2.06
CA LEU A 84 6.76 7.67 2.35
C LEU A 84 8.26 8.05 2.41
N GLY A 85 9.18 7.09 2.44
CA GLY A 85 10.61 7.36 2.22
C GLY A 85 10.94 7.83 0.78
N LEU A 86 10.02 7.69 -0.17
CA LEU A 86 10.14 8.27 -1.51
C LEU A 86 9.82 9.76 -1.48
N ALA A 87 10.46 10.52 -2.37
CA ALA A 87 10.21 11.96 -2.51
C ALA A 87 8.73 12.24 -2.77
N ALA A 88 8.16 13.20 -2.04
CA ALA A 88 6.82 13.70 -2.34
C ALA A 88 6.76 14.26 -3.78
N PRO A 89 5.65 14.09 -4.51
CA PRO A 89 4.39 13.52 -4.03
C PRO A 89 4.24 12.00 -4.22
N THR A 90 5.28 11.24 -4.58
CA THR A 90 5.14 9.85 -5.06
C THR A 90 4.18 8.99 -4.24
N ALA A 91 3.15 8.45 -4.92
CA ALA A 91 2.10 7.58 -4.37
C ALA A 91 1.26 8.19 -3.22
N ARG A 92 1.24 9.53 -3.06
CA ARG A 92 0.47 10.23 -2.02
C ARG A 92 -0.83 10.83 -2.55
N VAL A 93 -1.82 10.86 -1.68
CA VAL A 93 -3.02 11.68 -1.74
C VAL A 93 -3.08 12.46 -0.43
N VAL A 94 -2.87 13.78 -0.51
CA VAL A 94 -2.93 14.70 0.62
C VAL A 94 -4.38 15.11 0.84
N VAL A 95 -4.89 14.91 2.06
CA VAL A 95 -6.24 15.33 2.45
C VAL A 95 -6.18 16.39 3.55
N GLY A 96 -7.19 17.25 3.61
CA GLY A 96 -7.32 18.23 4.69
C GLY A 96 -7.51 17.57 6.06
N GLU A 97 -7.12 18.30 7.11
CA GLU A 97 -7.19 17.87 8.52
C GLU A 97 -8.58 17.34 8.93
N GLU A 98 -9.65 17.84 8.31
CA GLU A 98 -11.02 17.38 8.58
C GLU A 98 -11.24 15.90 8.24
N SER A 99 -10.38 15.32 7.41
CA SER A 99 -10.42 13.89 7.04
C SER A 99 -9.61 13.00 7.98
N ASP A 100 -8.64 13.54 8.73
CA ASP A 100 -7.69 12.76 9.54
C ASP A 100 -8.38 11.69 10.41
N PRO A 101 -9.26 12.04 11.38
CA PRO A 101 -9.79 11.06 12.32
C PRO A 101 -10.61 9.97 11.62
N PHE A 102 -11.23 10.31 10.48
CA PHE A 102 -12.01 9.35 9.71
C PHE A 102 -11.12 8.39 8.94
N VAL A 103 -10.06 8.89 8.29
CA VAL A 103 -9.13 8.04 7.54
C VAL A 103 -8.36 7.11 8.48
N ARG A 104 -7.95 7.60 9.66
CA ARG A 104 -7.33 6.77 10.70
C ARG A 104 -8.25 5.65 11.18
N ASP A 105 -9.55 5.92 11.33
CA ASP A 105 -10.61 4.92 11.61
C ASP A 105 -11.02 4.09 10.35
N GLY A 106 -10.18 4.09 9.31
CA GLY A 106 -10.35 3.28 8.10
C GLY A 106 -11.50 3.72 7.18
N LYS A 107 -12.07 4.91 7.38
CA LYS A 107 -13.10 5.47 6.48
C LYS A 107 -12.45 6.01 5.21
N ASN A 108 -13.25 6.08 4.14
CA ASN A 108 -12.77 6.51 2.82
C ASN A 108 -12.44 8.01 2.79
N ALA A 109 -11.40 8.38 2.06
CA ALA A 109 -11.13 9.76 1.70
C ALA A 109 -11.99 10.21 0.51
N PHE A 110 -12.62 11.38 0.64
CA PHE A 110 -13.52 11.95 -0.37
C PHE A 110 -12.83 13.05 -1.18
N ALA A 111 -13.18 13.19 -2.46
CA ALA A 111 -12.53 14.10 -3.41
C ALA A 111 -12.52 15.55 -2.93
N LYS A 112 -13.63 16.05 -2.38
CA LYS A 112 -13.74 17.42 -1.83
C LYS A 112 -12.75 17.77 -0.72
N PHE A 113 -12.10 16.79 -0.11
CA PHE A 113 -11.11 17.00 0.95
C PHE A 113 -9.68 16.74 0.45
N VAL A 114 -9.49 16.32 -0.80
CA VAL A 114 -8.16 16.16 -1.39
C VAL A 114 -7.61 17.56 -1.68
N GLN A 115 -6.40 17.83 -1.20
CA GLN A 115 -5.69 19.09 -1.41
C GLN A 115 -4.61 18.95 -2.48
N GLU A 116 -3.86 17.84 -2.44
CA GLU A 116 -2.82 17.51 -3.40
C GLU A 116 -2.80 16.01 -3.69
N VAL A 117 -2.32 15.63 -4.87
CA VAL A 117 -2.20 14.24 -5.30
C VAL A 117 -1.06 14.10 -6.27
N ASP A 118 -0.32 12.99 -6.19
CA ASP A 118 0.65 12.63 -7.22
C ASP A 118 -0.02 12.56 -8.60
N SER A 119 0.45 13.40 -9.53
CA SER A 119 -0.04 13.46 -10.91
C SER A 119 0.02 12.13 -11.67
N ALA A 120 0.85 11.17 -11.23
CA ALA A 120 0.95 9.84 -11.80
C ALA A 120 -0.21 8.91 -11.37
N VAL A 121 -0.95 9.22 -10.31
CA VAL A 121 -2.01 8.36 -9.77
C VAL A 121 -3.11 8.14 -10.80
N ARG A 122 -3.48 6.88 -10.99
CA ARG A 122 -4.60 6.43 -11.82
C ARG A 122 -5.62 5.66 -10.99
N PRO A 123 -6.88 5.58 -11.44
CA PRO A 123 -7.87 4.72 -10.81
C PRO A 123 -7.38 3.28 -10.70
N GLY A 124 -7.47 2.71 -9.51
CA GLY A 124 -7.00 1.37 -9.20
C GLY A 124 -5.60 1.29 -8.61
N ASP A 125 -4.83 2.37 -8.65
CA ASP A 125 -3.52 2.42 -8.01
C ASP A 125 -3.64 2.41 -6.50
N GLU A 126 -2.59 1.90 -5.89
CA GLU A 126 -2.47 1.76 -4.45
C GLU A 126 -1.69 2.97 -3.92
N VAL A 127 -2.24 3.67 -2.94
CA VAL A 127 -1.74 4.99 -2.50
C VAL A 127 -1.67 5.10 -0.98
N CYS A 128 -0.81 5.99 -0.51
CA CYS A 128 -0.78 6.49 0.85
C CYS A 128 -1.72 7.71 0.96
N ILE A 129 -2.54 7.74 2.00
CA ILE A 129 -3.35 8.90 2.35
C ILE A 129 -2.60 9.61 3.48
N VAL A 130 -2.24 10.86 3.26
CA VAL A 130 -1.45 11.68 4.20
C VAL A 130 -2.17 13.00 4.49
N ASP A 131 -1.80 13.64 5.59
CA ASP A 131 -2.17 15.03 5.87
C ASP A 131 -1.15 16.00 5.23
N PRO A 132 -1.31 17.33 5.39
CA PRO A 132 -0.39 18.32 4.82
C PRO A 132 1.04 18.28 5.39
N ASP A 133 1.24 17.65 6.54
CA ASP A 133 2.56 17.47 7.17
C ASP A 133 3.26 16.17 6.72
N ASP A 134 2.67 15.47 5.74
CA ASP A 134 3.09 14.15 5.22
C ASP A 134 2.97 12.99 6.23
N ASP A 135 2.15 13.16 7.27
CA ASP A 135 1.89 12.09 8.23
C ASP A 135 0.89 11.06 7.65
N LEU A 136 1.23 9.77 7.80
CA LEU A 136 0.42 8.69 7.26
C LEU A 136 -0.89 8.51 8.05
N LEU A 137 -2.00 8.81 7.40
CA LEU A 137 -3.35 8.59 7.92
C LEU A 137 -3.87 7.19 7.60
N GLY A 138 -3.54 6.66 6.43
CA GLY A 138 -4.00 5.35 5.98
C GLY A 138 -3.46 4.96 4.61
N VAL A 139 -3.83 3.77 4.14
CA VAL A 139 -3.50 3.28 2.80
C VAL A 139 -4.75 2.77 2.10
N GLY A 140 -4.80 2.93 0.78
CA GLY A 140 -6.01 2.62 0.05
C GLY A 140 -5.80 2.46 -1.44
N ARG A 141 -6.92 2.29 -2.13
CA ARG A 141 -6.98 2.23 -3.59
C ARG A 141 -7.61 3.50 -4.14
N ALA A 142 -6.91 4.20 -5.01
CA ALA A 142 -7.45 5.33 -5.76
C ALA A 142 -8.69 4.89 -6.57
N LYS A 143 -9.75 5.68 -6.48
CA LYS A 143 -10.99 5.51 -7.24
C LYS A 143 -11.13 6.53 -8.36
N LEU A 144 -10.42 7.65 -8.23
CA LEU A 144 -10.33 8.71 -9.22
C LEU A 144 -8.87 8.83 -9.71
N SER A 145 -8.68 9.45 -10.88
CA SER A 145 -7.35 9.91 -11.32
C SER A 145 -6.94 11.16 -10.54
N ALA A 146 -5.66 11.51 -10.58
CA ALA A 146 -5.17 12.77 -10.00
C ALA A 146 -5.97 14.00 -10.48
N GLU A 147 -6.18 14.11 -11.80
CA GLU A 147 -6.98 15.17 -12.43
C GLU A 147 -8.42 15.20 -11.89
N ALA A 148 -9.09 14.05 -11.80
CA ALA A 148 -10.45 14.00 -11.29
C ALA A 148 -10.53 14.27 -9.77
N MET A 149 -9.50 13.92 -8.99
CA MET A 149 -9.44 14.29 -7.57
C MET A 149 -9.29 15.81 -7.38
N ALA A 150 -8.55 16.48 -8.26
CA ALA A 150 -8.37 17.93 -8.23
C ALA A 150 -9.64 18.69 -8.67
N ASP A 151 -10.42 18.12 -9.60
CA ASP A 151 -11.60 18.78 -10.17
C ASP A 151 -12.92 18.47 -9.43
N PHE A 152 -13.05 17.33 -8.75
CA PHE A 152 -14.35 16.87 -8.22
C PHE A 152 -14.61 17.29 -6.78
N GLU A 153 -15.77 17.91 -6.54
CA GLU A 153 -16.29 18.23 -5.20
C GLU A 153 -17.12 17.08 -4.56
N THR A 154 -17.24 15.93 -5.22
CA THR A 154 -18.02 14.80 -4.71
C THR A 154 -17.41 13.45 -5.07
N GLY A 155 -17.78 12.41 -4.31
CA GLY A 155 -17.33 11.04 -4.56
C GLY A 155 -16.12 10.61 -3.73
N VAL A 156 -15.89 9.29 -3.70
CA VAL A 156 -14.75 8.69 -3.00
C VAL A 156 -13.52 8.87 -3.89
N ALA A 157 -12.49 9.56 -3.39
CA ALA A 157 -11.19 9.67 -4.06
C ALA A 157 -10.34 8.43 -3.80
N VAL A 158 -10.27 7.98 -2.55
CA VAL A 158 -9.54 6.77 -2.16
C VAL A 158 -10.45 5.88 -1.32
N LYS A 159 -10.58 4.63 -1.76
CA LYS A 159 -11.19 3.59 -0.92
C LYS A 159 -10.13 3.10 0.05
N THR A 160 -10.24 3.53 1.31
CA THR A 160 -9.32 3.13 2.39
C THR A 160 -9.42 1.64 2.64
N ARG A 161 -8.27 1.02 2.91
CA ARG A 161 -8.17 -0.41 3.23
C ARG A 161 -7.80 -0.59 4.69
N ASP A 162 -6.73 0.07 5.11
CA ASP A 162 -6.29 0.10 6.50
C ASP A 162 -6.08 1.57 6.87
N GLY A 163 -6.61 2.00 8.01
CA GLY A 163 -6.31 3.28 8.63
C GLY A 163 -5.22 3.16 9.70
N ASN A 164 -4.52 4.25 10.00
CA ASN A 164 -3.44 4.30 10.97
C ASN A 164 -3.93 4.82 12.33
N ASP A 165 -4.82 4.07 12.96
CA ASP A 165 -5.47 4.38 14.26
C ASP A 165 -4.54 4.11 15.48
N SER A 166 -3.22 4.22 15.31
CA SER A 166 -2.20 3.78 16.29
C SER A 166 -1.10 4.80 16.50
#